data_AF-A0A0C2F5J2-F1
#
_entry.id   AF-A0A0C2F5J2-F1
#
_cell.length_a   1.000
_cell.length_b   1.000
_cell.length_c   1.000
_cell.angle_alpha   90.00
_cell.angle_beta   90.00
_cell.angle_gamma   90.00
#
_symmetry.space_group_name_H-M   'P 1'
#
loop_
_entity.id
_entity.type
_entity.pdbx_description
1 polymer ?
#
loop_
_entity_poly.entity_id
_entity_poly.type
_entity_poly.pdbx_seq_one_letter_code
_entity_poly.pdbx_strand_id
1 'polypeptide(L)'
;MKPKVGPLLLSDFGEARLGPGPHAGDIMPIMYRAPETLLHIQWSYPVDIWSVGLTAWDLLEGRTLFSARKDDGSFSDGAHLAELIAALGPPPQQLLDRHRARALEYWDEHGNWGEFVPIPTEKTLEAAETKLGDNKTLFLHFIRRALTWDPRARPTARELLSDPWLAS
;
A
#
# COMPACT_ATOMS: atom_id res chain seq x y z
N MET A 1 -19.34 -20.68 -29.16
CA MET A 1 -19.56 -21.03 -27.74
C MET A 1 -18.80 -20.02 -26.91
N LYS A 2 -19.46 -19.23 -26.04
CA LYS A 2 -18.75 -18.29 -25.17
C LYS A 2 -17.93 -19.10 -24.16
N PRO A 3 -16.67 -18.74 -23.87
CA PRO A 3 -15.89 -19.44 -22.86
C PRO A 3 -16.61 -19.36 -21.50
N LYS A 4 -16.61 -20.47 -20.76
CA LYS A 4 -17.07 -20.49 -19.38
C LYS A 4 -16.07 -19.69 -18.53
N VAL A 5 -16.58 -18.93 -17.57
CA VAL A 5 -15.74 -18.20 -16.61
C VAL A 5 -14.93 -19.24 -15.81
N GLY A 6 -13.60 -19.11 -15.88
CA GLY A 6 -12.65 -19.95 -15.14
C GLY A 6 -12.21 -19.30 -13.83
N PRO A 7 -11.39 -19.99 -13.03
CA PRO A 7 -10.81 -19.40 -11.82
C PRO A 7 -9.91 -18.22 -12.16
N LEU A 8 -9.88 -17.21 -11.29
CA LEU A 8 -8.85 -16.17 -11.31
C LEU A 8 -7.52 -16.79 -10.88
N LEU A 9 -6.51 -16.66 -11.74
CA LEU A 9 -5.17 -17.20 -11.51
C LEU A 9 -4.15 -16.06 -11.63
N LEU A 10 -3.14 -16.08 -10.77
CA LEU A 10 -1.97 -15.21 -10.94
C LEU A 10 -1.19 -15.66 -12.18
N SER A 11 -0.76 -14.68 -12.95
CA SER A 11 0.05 -14.86 -14.16
C SER A 11 1.13 -13.80 -14.22
N ASP A 12 2.02 -13.92 -15.22
CA ASP A 12 3.14 -13.01 -15.44
C ASP A 12 4.11 -12.93 -14.25
N PHE A 13 4.98 -13.93 -14.15
CA PHE A 13 6.01 -14.02 -13.13
C PHE A 13 7.36 -13.43 -13.59
N GLY A 14 7.36 -12.52 -14.58
CA GLY A 14 8.59 -11.95 -15.14
C GLY A 14 9.45 -11.19 -14.12
N GLU A 15 8.82 -10.55 -13.14
CA GLU A 15 9.50 -9.82 -12.04
C GLU A 15 9.49 -10.56 -10.70
N ALA A 16 9.07 -11.84 -10.67
CA ALA A 16 9.07 -12.61 -9.44
C ALA A 16 10.51 -12.84 -8.92
N ARG A 17 10.67 -12.89 -7.60
CA ARG A 17 11.91 -13.28 -6.93
C ARG A 17 11.68 -14.54 -6.09
N LEU A 18 12.63 -15.47 -6.16
CA LEU A 18 12.55 -16.74 -5.44
C LEU A 18 13.05 -16.60 -4.01
N GLY A 19 12.40 -17.30 -3.08
CA GLY A 19 12.80 -17.35 -1.68
C GLY A 19 12.35 -16.14 -0.84
N PRO A 20 12.59 -16.19 0.47
CA PRO A 20 12.02 -15.24 1.43
C PRO A 20 12.71 -13.87 1.45
N GLY A 21 13.75 -13.65 0.65
CA GLY A 21 14.55 -12.42 0.74
C GLY A 21 15.51 -12.43 1.95
N PRO A 22 15.98 -11.25 2.41
CA PRO A 22 15.61 -9.93 1.91
C PRO A 22 16.04 -9.70 0.46
N HIS A 23 15.17 -9.08 -0.31
CA HIS A 23 15.43 -8.65 -1.68
C HIS A 23 15.65 -7.13 -1.73
N ALA A 24 16.28 -6.66 -2.80
CA ALA A 24 16.51 -5.24 -3.05
C ALA A 24 16.19 -4.91 -4.51
N GLY A 25 16.16 -3.63 -4.83
CA GLY A 25 15.88 -3.13 -6.18
C GLY A 25 14.46 -2.58 -6.32
N ASP A 26 14.22 -1.99 -7.48
CA ASP A 26 12.96 -1.36 -7.82
C ASP A 26 11.93 -2.40 -8.25
N ILE A 27 10.84 -2.47 -7.51
CA ILE A 27 9.69 -3.32 -7.77
C ILE A 27 8.41 -2.52 -7.60
N MET A 28 7.33 -3.05 -8.17
CA MET A 28 5.99 -2.48 -8.14
C MET A 28 5.87 -1.17 -8.93
N PRO A 29 4.77 -0.96 -9.68
CA PRO A 29 4.51 0.35 -10.27
C PRO A 29 4.34 1.40 -9.16
N ILE A 30 4.72 2.65 -9.43
CA ILE A 30 4.85 3.68 -8.38
C ILE A 30 3.59 3.90 -7.54
N MET A 31 2.39 3.86 -8.13
CA MET A 31 1.11 4.00 -7.41
C MET A 31 0.72 2.79 -6.56
N TYR A 32 1.43 1.68 -6.69
CA TYR A 32 1.24 0.46 -5.91
C TYR A 32 2.38 0.16 -4.96
N ARG A 33 3.46 0.97 -4.96
CA ARG A 33 4.66 0.71 -4.14
C ARG A 33 4.32 0.68 -2.66
N ALA A 34 4.86 -0.33 -1.99
CA ALA A 34 4.77 -0.45 -0.54
C ALA A 34 5.73 0.54 0.16
N PRO A 35 5.49 0.89 1.44
CA PRO A 35 6.33 1.82 2.18
C PRO A 35 7.82 1.46 2.20
N GLU A 36 8.15 0.18 2.38
CA GLU A 36 9.54 -0.30 2.39
C GLU A 36 10.22 -0.09 1.04
N THR A 37 9.50 -0.17 -0.08
CA THR A 37 10.10 0.05 -1.40
C THR A 37 10.32 1.54 -1.67
N LEU A 38 9.39 2.41 -1.25
CA LEU A 38 9.55 3.88 -1.31
C LEU A 38 10.72 4.38 -0.45
N LEU A 39 10.91 3.76 0.72
CA LEU A 39 11.96 4.07 1.68
C LEU A 39 13.30 3.37 1.39
N HIS A 40 13.41 2.64 0.27
CA HIS A 40 14.60 1.86 -0.10
C HIS A 40 15.05 0.87 0.98
N ILE A 41 14.10 0.37 1.77
CA ILE A 41 14.31 -0.70 2.74
C ILE A 41 14.19 -2.03 1.99
N GLN A 42 15.03 -3.00 2.33
CA GLN A 42 14.94 -4.34 1.76
C GLN A 42 13.57 -4.96 2.04
N TRP A 43 13.07 -5.70 1.07
CA TRP A 43 11.70 -6.20 1.06
C TRP A 43 11.64 -7.74 1.00
N SER A 44 10.47 -8.27 1.28
CA SER A 44 10.14 -9.70 1.31
C SER A 44 8.65 -9.87 0.97
N TYR A 45 8.07 -11.05 1.20
CA TYR A 45 6.66 -11.38 0.95
C TYR A 45 5.61 -10.34 1.40
N PRO A 46 5.79 -9.53 2.47
CA PRO A 46 4.79 -8.52 2.84
C PRO A 46 4.46 -7.48 1.76
N VAL A 47 5.29 -7.27 0.73
CA VAL A 47 4.94 -6.40 -0.43
C VAL A 47 3.80 -6.98 -1.26
N ASP A 48 3.66 -8.31 -1.30
CA ASP A 48 2.55 -8.96 -2.00
C ASP A 48 1.24 -8.77 -1.24
N ILE A 49 1.28 -8.75 0.09
CA ILE A 49 0.12 -8.45 0.94
C ILE A 49 -0.37 -7.02 0.75
N TRP A 50 0.57 -6.07 0.65
CA TRP A 50 0.25 -4.70 0.28
C TRP A 50 -0.45 -4.63 -1.08
N SER A 51 0.09 -5.34 -2.08
CA SER A 51 -0.49 -5.43 -3.42
C SER A 51 -1.89 -6.04 -3.43
N VAL A 52 -2.13 -7.06 -2.60
CA VAL A 52 -3.47 -7.66 -2.42
C VAL A 52 -4.46 -6.65 -1.85
N GLY A 53 -4.05 -5.85 -0.87
CA GLY A 53 -4.87 -4.77 -0.31
C GLY A 53 -5.28 -3.75 -1.37
N LEU A 54 -4.32 -3.27 -2.16
CA LEU A 54 -4.60 -2.34 -3.26
C LEU A 54 -5.42 -2.96 -4.39
N THR A 55 -5.20 -4.24 -4.70
CA THR A 55 -5.99 -4.96 -5.71
C THR A 55 -7.45 -5.10 -5.26
N ALA A 56 -7.68 -5.45 -3.99
CA ALA A 56 -9.03 -5.52 -3.42
C ALA A 56 -9.73 -4.16 -3.49
N TRP A 57 -9.00 -3.08 -3.21
CA TRP A 57 -9.49 -1.71 -3.37
C TRP A 57 -9.89 -1.40 -4.81
N ASP A 58 -8.98 -1.58 -5.77
CA ASP A 58 -9.19 -1.24 -7.17
C ASP A 58 -10.39 -1.98 -7.77
N LEU A 59 -10.53 -3.28 -7.45
CA LEU A 59 -11.65 -4.11 -7.91
C LEU A 59 -12.99 -3.62 -7.35
N LEU A 60 -12.99 -3.13 -6.11
CA LEU A 60 -14.21 -2.70 -5.44
C LEU A 60 -14.61 -1.28 -5.84
N GLU A 61 -13.69 -0.32 -5.74
CA GLU A 61 -13.94 1.10 -6.03
C GLU A 61 -13.94 1.42 -7.52
N GLY A 62 -13.30 0.59 -8.35
CA GLY A 62 -13.12 0.81 -9.78
C GLY A 62 -12.10 1.92 -10.09
N ARG A 63 -11.29 2.32 -9.11
CA ARG A 63 -10.23 3.34 -9.23
C ARG A 63 -9.11 3.06 -8.23
N THR A 64 -7.91 3.54 -8.56
CA THR A 64 -6.75 3.39 -7.68
C THR A 64 -6.91 4.20 -6.39
N LEU A 65 -6.44 3.63 -5.27
CA LEU A 65 -6.44 4.35 -3.98
C LEU A 65 -5.44 5.51 -3.99
N PHE A 66 -4.25 5.28 -4.55
CA PHE A 66 -3.18 6.26 -4.61
C PHE A 66 -2.89 6.65 -6.06
N SER A 67 -2.56 7.92 -6.28
CA SER A 67 -2.18 8.45 -7.59
C SER A 67 -0.67 8.53 -7.73
N ALA A 68 0.03 8.79 -6.63
CA ALA A 68 1.46 9.12 -6.60
C ALA A 68 1.84 10.33 -7.47
N ARG A 69 0.90 11.23 -7.78
CA ARG A 69 1.10 12.35 -8.70
C ARG A 69 1.15 13.69 -7.98
N LYS A 70 1.98 14.59 -8.50
CA LYS A 70 1.94 16.02 -8.20
C LYS A 70 0.88 16.72 -9.05
N ASP A 71 0.66 18.01 -8.78
CA ASP A 71 -0.28 18.86 -9.52
C ASP A 71 0.04 18.97 -11.02
N ASP A 72 1.32 18.88 -11.39
CA ASP A 72 1.77 18.87 -12.80
C ASP A 72 1.58 17.51 -13.49
N GLY A 73 1.02 16.53 -12.79
CA GLY A 73 0.78 15.17 -13.27
C GLY A 73 2.01 14.26 -13.22
N SER A 74 3.20 14.77 -12.86
CA SER A 74 4.40 13.94 -12.72
C SER A 74 4.30 13.02 -11.49
N PHE A 75 4.92 11.84 -11.59
CA PHE A 75 4.99 10.90 -10.49
C PHE A 75 6.04 11.31 -9.45
N SER A 76 5.77 11.07 -8.17
CA SER A 76 6.64 11.45 -7.05
C SER A 76 6.45 10.53 -5.85
N ASP A 77 7.55 10.01 -5.33
CA ASP A 77 7.54 9.27 -4.05
C ASP A 77 7.02 10.16 -2.91
N GLY A 78 7.37 11.45 -2.90
CA GLY A 78 6.87 12.39 -1.89
C GLY A 78 5.35 12.60 -1.96
N ALA A 79 4.77 12.62 -3.17
CA ALA A 79 3.31 12.68 -3.32
C ALA A 79 2.64 11.38 -2.89
N HIS A 80 3.26 10.24 -3.22
CA HIS A 80 2.79 8.94 -2.76
C HIS A 80 2.78 8.86 -1.22
N LEU A 81 3.89 9.20 -0.58
CA LEU A 81 4.03 9.21 0.88
C LEU A 81 3.02 10.14 1.56
N ALA A 82 2.75 11.32 0.99
CA ALA A 82 1.73 12.24 1.49
C ALA A 82 0.32 11.61 1.43
N GLU A 83 -0.02 10.92 0.34
CA GLU A 83 -1.30 10.19 0.23
C GLU A 83 -1.38 9.01 1.21
N LEU A 84 -0.27 8.29 1.47
CA LEU A 84 -0.22 7.25 2.50
C LEU A 84 -0.49 7.84 3.90
N ILE A 85 0.11 8.99 4.22
CA ILE A 85 -0.10 9.65 5.51
C ILE A 85 -1.57 10.07 5.66
N ALA A 86 -2.19 10.62 4.61
CA ALA A 86 -3.61 10.98 4.63
C ALA A 86 -4.52 9.77 4.88
N ALA A 87 -4.22 8.62 4.26
CA ALA A 87 -5.03 7.42 4.37
C ALA A 87 -4.81 6.63 5.68
N LEU A 88 -3.56 6.56 6.14
CA LEU A 88 -3.12 5.60 7.18
C LEU A 88 -2.62 6.28 8.46
N GLY A 89 -2.47 7.61 8.45
CA GLY A 89 -1.74 8.33 9.48
C GLY A 89 -0.21 8.26 9.28
N PRO A 90 0.57 8.94 10.14
CA PRO A 90 2.02 9.00 10.02
C PRO A 90 2.68 7.62 10.20
N PRO A 91 3.81 7.36 9.54
CA PRO A 91 4.55 6.12 9.72
C PRO A 91 5.12 6.01 11.13
N PRO A 92 5.32 4.78 11.65
CA PRO A 92 6.02 4.58 12.92
C PRO A 92 7.50 4.95 12.77
N GLN A 93 8.08 5.63 13.78
CA GLN A 93 9.50 6.04 13.77
C GLN A 93 10.45 4.87 13.51
N GLN A 94 10.16 3.70 14.07
CA GLN A 94 10.96 2.48 13.88
C GLN A 94 11.07 2.02 12.42
N LEU A 95 10.13 2.40 11.56
CA LEU A 95 10.21 2.15 10.12
C LEU A 95 11.19 3.13 9.46
N LEU A 96 11.06 4.43 9.78
CA LEU A 96 11.93 5.49 9.26
C LEU A 96 13.40 5.24 9.64
N ASP A 97 13.64 4.76 10.84
CA ASP A 97 14.99 4.47 11.36
C ASP A 97 15.72 3.36 10.58
N ARG A 98 15.00 2.47 9.87
CA ARG A 98 15.63 1.37 9.11
C ARG A 98 16.44 1.85 7.92
N HIS A 99 16.12 3.01 7.37
CA HIS A 99 16.91 3.64 6.33
C HIS A 99 16.89 5.17 6.49
N ARG A 100 17.48 5.63 7.60
CA ARG A 100 17.42 7.03 8.05
C ARG A 100 17.83 8.04 6.98
N ALA A 101 18.85 7.75 6.17
CA ALA A 101 19.29 8.66 5.11
C ALA A 101 18.19 8.95 4.07
N ARG A 102 17.39 7.94 3.71
CA ARG A 102 16.28 8.07 2.76
C ARG A 102 15.06 8.70 3.42
N ALA A 103 14.79 8.36 4.69
CA ALA A 103 13.72 9.00 5.44
C ALA A 103 13.94 10.52 5.59
N LEU A 104 15.19 10.96 5.81
CA LEU A 104 15.53 12.39 5.94
C LEU A 104 15.31 13.21 4.66
N GLU A 105 15.00 12.58 3.52
CA GLU A 105 14.56 13.29 2.31
C GLU A 105 13.12 13.81 2.43
N TYR A 106 12.32 13.25 3.36
CA TYR A 106 10.88 13.52 3.47
C TYR A 106 10.41 13.82 4.91
N TRP A 107 11.14 13.41 5.93
CA TRP A 107 10.84 13.70 7.34
C TRP A 107 12.03 14.37 8.01
N ASP A 108 11.77 15.14 9.06
CA ASP A 108 12.82 15.65 9.95
C ASP A 108 13.37 14.55 10.87
N GLU A 109 14.34 14.91 11.72
CA GLU A 109 14.99 13.98 12.64
C GLU A 109 14.08 13.42 13.74
N HIS A 110 12.90 14.01 13.93
CA HIS A 110 11.88 13.61 14.89
C HIS A 110 10.71 12.85 14.22
N GLY A 111 10.78 12.60 12.92
CA GLY A 111 9.73 11.92 12.16
C GLY A 111 8.56 12.81 11.78
N ASN A 112 8.70 14.14 11.88
CA ASN A 112 7.69 15.07 11.38
C ASN A 112 7.84 15.24 9.87
N TRP A 113 6.73 15.32 9.15
CA TRP A 113 6.71 15.49 7.70
C TRP A 113 7.34 16.83 7.29
N GLY A 114 8.23 16.82 6.29
CA GLY A 114 9.01 17.99 5.88
C GLY A 114 8.25 19.07 5.09
N GLU A 115 6.91 19.01 5.02
CA GLU A 115 5.99 20.00 4.41
C GLU A 115 6.27 20.42 2.94
N PHE A 116 7.17 19.76 2.21
CA PHE A 116 7.49 20.06 0.80
C PHE A 116 6.40 19.58 -0.19
N VAL A 117 5.56 18.63 0.23
CA VAL A 117 4.32 18.24 -0.47
C VAL A 117 3.18 18.28 0.55
N PRO A 118 2.08 19.02 0.28
CA PRO A 118 0.93 19.05 1.18
C PRO A 118 0.33 17.65 1.37
N ILE A 119 -0.01 17.30 2.60
CA ILE A 119 -0.79 16.09 2.89
C ILE A 119 -2.25 16.38 2.49
N PRO A 120 -2.86 15.61 1.58
CA PRO A 120 -4.25 15.80 1.18
C PRO A 120 -5.19 15.26 2.27
N THR A 121 -5.46 16.05 3.30
CA THR A 121 -6.16 15.61 4.52
C THR A 121 -7.60 15.13 4.29
N GLU A 122 -8.20 15.51 3.16
CA GLU A 122 -9.51 15.04 2.72
C GLU A 122 -9.51 13.64 2.11
N LYS A 123 -8.35 13.10 1.70
CA LYS A 123 -8.21 11.78 1.07
C LYS A 123 -7.99 10.66 2.08
N THR A 124 -8.86 10.56 3.08
CA THR A 124 -8.86 9.43 4.02
C THR A 124 -9.42 8.16 3.37
N LEU A 125 -9.13 6.98 3.95
CA LEU A 125 -9.75 5.73 3.50
C LEU A 125 -11.29 5.80 3.56
N GLU A 126 -11.84 6.38 4.62
CA GLU A 126 -13.29 6.56 4.80
C GLU A 126 -13.92 7.41 3.71
N ALA A 127 -13.25 8.50 3.32
CA ALA A 127 -13.74 9.42 2.29
C ALA A 127 -13.55 8.85 0.88
N ALA A 128 -12.49 8.06 0.67
CA ALA A 128 -12.18 7.45 -0.62
C ALA A 128 -13.11 6.26 -0.96
N GLU A 129 -13.61 5.55 0.06
CA GLU A 129 -14.55 4.44 -0.10
C GLU A 129 -15.97 4.97 -0.36
N THR A 130 -16.61 4.50 -1.44
CA THR A 130 -17.89 5.02 -1.94
C THR A 130 -18.92 3.96 -2.33
N LYS A 131 -18.59 2.67 -2.22
CA LYS A 131 -19.36 1.57 -2.82
C LYS A 131 -20.13 0.74 -1.82
N LEU A 132 -19.62 0.63 -0.60
CA LEU A 132 -20.12 -0.23 0.45
C LEU A 132 -20.96 0.57 1.44
N GLY A 133 -22.17 0.08 1.70
CA GLY A 133 -22.99 0.49 2.84
C GLY A 133 -22.50 -0.20 4.12
N ASP A 134 -23.31 -1.08 4.67
CA ASP A 134 -23.05 -1.73 5.97
C ASP A 134 -21.73 -2.52 6.04
N ASN A 135 -21.26 -3.05 4.91
CA ASN A 135 -20.00 -3.80 4.82
C ASN A 135 -18.73 -2.91 4.82
N LYS A 136 -18.88 -1.58 4.77
CA LYS A 136 -17.76 -0.62 4.74
C LYS A 136 -16.78 -0.84 5.89
N THR A 137 -17.28 -1.06 7.10
CA THR A 137 -16.43 -1.22 8.29
C THR A 137 -15.52 -2.44 8.19
N LEU A 138 -16.05 -3.58 7.73
CA LEU A 138 -15.26 -4.82 7.57
C LEU A 138 -14.23 -4.66 6.45
N PHE A 139 -14.62 -4.05 5.34
CA PHE A 139 -13.71 -3.80 4.23
C PHE A 139 -12.57 -2.85 4.63
N LEU A 140 -12.87 -1.72 5.26
CA LEU A 140 -11.84 -0.79 5.71
C LEU A 140 -10.91 -1.41 6.76
N HIS A 141 -11.43 -2.30 7.60
CA HIS A 141 -10.60 -3.09 8.50
C HIS A 141 -9.63 -4.01 7.74
N PHE A 142 -10.12 -4.76 6.74
CA PHE A 142 -9.28 -5.59 5.86
C PHE A 142 -8.18 -4.75 5.18
N ILE A 143 -8.54 -3.60 4.60
CA ILE A 143 -7.61 -2.70 3.92
C ILE A 143 -6.55 -2.18 4.88
N ARG A 144 -6.91 -1.75 6.09
CA ARG A 144 -5.94 -1.28 7.10
C ARG A 144 -4.93 -2.36 7.50
N ARG A 145 -5.40 -3.62 7.63
CA ARG A 145 -4.50 -4.75 7.91
C ARG A 145 -3.52 -4.98 6.77
N ALA A 146 -3.98 -4.97 5.52
CA ALA A 146 -3.12 -5.17 4.35
C ALA A 146 -2.16 -3.98 4.13
N LEU A 147 -2.64 -2.75 4.32
CA LEU A 147 -1.89 -1.51 4.13
C LEU A 147 -1.23 -1.00 5.41
N THR A 148 -0.73 -1.90 6.24
CA THR A 148 0.03 -1.51 7.44
C THR A 148 1.44 -1.03 7.06
N TRP A 149 1.88 0.11 7.61
CA TRP A 149 3.18 0.72 7.35
C TRP A 149 4.35 -0.26 7.55
N ASP A 150 4.48 -0.85 8.74
CA ASP A 150 5.55 -1.81 9.02
C ASP A 150 5.26 -3.17 8.35
N PRO A 151 6.09 -3.62 7.40
CA PRO A 151 5.89 -4.91 6.74
C PRO A 151 5.91 -6.11 7.71
N ARG A 152 6.57 -5.98 8.88
CA ARG A 152 6.59 -7.04 9.91
C ARG A 152 5.27 -7.17 10.66
N ALA A 153 4.42 -6.15 10.60
CA ALA A 153 3.11 -6.13 11.24
C ALA A 153 1.97 -6.48 10.26
N ARG A 154 2.26 -6.62 8.97
CA ARG A 154 1.28 -7.07 7.98
C ARG A 154 0.97 -8.56 8.19
N PRO A 155 -0.30 -8.96 8.05
CA PRO A 155 -0.66 -10.37 8.12
C PRO A 155 -0.08 -11.15 6.95
N THR A 156 0.14 -12.45 7.15
CA THR A 156 0.39 -13.38 6.06
C THR A 156 -0.85 -13.56 5.18
N ALA A 157 -0.69 -14.06 3.96
CA ALA A 157 -1.81 -14.37 3.07
C ALA A 157 -2.80 -15.36 3.71
N ARG A 158 -2.30 -16.31 4.50
CA ARG A 158 -3.14 -17.28 5.23
C ARG A 158 -4.02 -16.60 6.27
N GLU A 159 -3.46 -15.68 7.05
CA GLU A 159 -4.21 -14.94 8.07
C GLU A 159 -5.19 -13.95 7.44
N LEU A 160 -4.82 -13.33 6.32
CA LEU A 160 -5.67 -12.41 5.59
C LEU A 160 -6.83 -13.13 4.89
N LEU A 161 -6.63 -14.36 4.43
CA LEU A 161 -7.70 -15.20 3.86
C LEU A 161 -8.80 -15.53 4.87
N SER A 162 -8.47 -15.53 6.16
CA SER A 162 -9.43 -15.75 7.26
C SER A 162 -10.03 -14.44 7.78
N ASP A 163 -9.82 -13.31 7.11
CA ASP A 163 -10.38 -12.03 7.54
C ASP A 163 -11.92 -12.04 7.44
N PRO A 164 -12.63 -11.49 8.44
CA PRO A 164 -14.10 -11.47 8.44
C PRO A 164 -14.74 -10.87 7.19
N TRP A 165 -14.09 -9.91 6.52
CA TRP A 165 -14.63 -9.34 5.28
C TRP A 165 -14.70 -10.34 4.12
N LEU A 166 -13.76 -11.27 4.03
CA LEU A 166 -13.78 -12.31 2.99
C LEU A 166 -14.73 -13.46 3.33
N ALA A 167 -15.14 -13.57 4.60
CA ALA A 167 -16.06 -14.60 5.09
C ALA A 167 -17.53 -14.14 5.17
N SER A 168 -17.81 -12.86 4.88
CA SER A 168 -19.15 -12.24 4.98
C SER A 168 -19.99 -12.39 3.72
#